data_AF-A0A6A8LQD6-F1
#
_entry.id   AF-A0A6A8LQD6-F1
#
_cell.length_a   1.000
_cell.length_b   1.000
_cell.length_c   1.000
_cell.angle_alpha   90.00
_cell.angle_beta   90.00
_cell.angle_gamma   90.00
#
_symmetry.space_group_name_H-M   'P 1'
#
loop_
_entity.id
_entity.type
_entity.pdbx_description
1 polymer ?
#
loop_
_entity_poly.entity_id
_entity_poly.type
_entity_poly.pdbx_seq_one_letter_code
_entity_poly.pdbx_strand_id
1 'polypeptide(L)'
;KKIIAVFQPHTFSRTIALMDEFAESLSLADKVYLTDIFSSIREHDGKVSSEDLGKKISKGGEVLKLDNMSPLLDFHDDVVIFMGAGDIQKYEHAYEDLLSNLSLKNN
;
A
#
# COMPACT_ATOMS: atom_id res chain seq x y z
N LYS A 1 -9.89 -0.46 17.16
CA LYS A 1 -8.72 -0.05 16.35
C LYS A 1 -9.08 -0.27 14.89
N LYS A 2 -8.86 0.70 14.01
CA LYS A 2 -9.06 0.54 12.57
C LYS A 2 -7.91 -0.26 11.97
N ILE A 3 -8.18 -0.91 10.85
CA ILE A 3 -7.18 -1.64 10.07
C ILE A 3 -6.87 -0.85 8.81
N ILE A 4 -5.61 -0.43 8.70
CA ILE A 4 -5.07 0.29 7.55
C ILE A 4 -4.18 -0.69 6.78
N ALA A 5 -4.61 -1.10 5.59
CA ALA A 5 -3.84 -2.02 4.76
C ALA A 5 -2.96 -1.23 3.79
N VAL A 6 -1.65 -1.49 3.80
CA VAL A 6 -0.69 -1.00 2.79
C VAL A 6 -0.28 -2.21 1.95
N PHE A 7 -0.81 -2.30 0.73
CA PHE A 7 -0.62 -3.45 -0.14
C PHE A 7 0.27 -3.10 -1.34
N GLN A 8 1.32 -3.89 -1.55
CA GLN A 8 2.14 -3.87 -2.76
C GLN A 8 1.73 -5.03 -3.67
N PRO A 9 1.08 -4.75 -4.82
CA PRO A 9 0.82 -5.77 -5.82
C PRO A 9 2.15 -6.28 -6.39
N HIS A 10 2.26 -7.60 -6.56
CA HIS A 10 3.44 -8.24 -7.15
C HIS A 10 3.08 -8.75 -8.54
N THR A 11 3.85 -8.32 -9.54
CA THR A 11 3.70 -8.55 -10.98
C THR A 11 2.39 -8.05 -11.61
N PHE A 12 2.47 -7.55 -12.84
CA PHE A 12 1.31 -7.07 -13.59
C PHE A 12 0.37 -8.22 -13.94
N SER A 13 0.90 -9.34 -14.40
CA SER A 13 0.11 -10.53 -14.77
C SER A 13 -0.77 -11.05 -13.62
N ARG A 14 -0.22 -11.12 -12.41
CA ARG A 14 -0.95 -11.60 -11.22
C ARG A 14 -2.00 -10.58 -10.77
N THR A 15 -1.66 -9.29 -10.83
CA THR A 15 -2.60 -8.20 -10.49
C THR A 15 -3.80 -8.21 -11.44
N ILE A 16 -3.59 -8.47 -12.73
CA ILE A 16 -4.68 -8.62 -13.72
C ILE A 16 -5.53 -9.85 -13.41
N ALA A 17 -4.89 -11.01 -13.18
CA ALA A 17 -5.58 -12.27 -13.01
C ALA A 17 -6.46 -12.32 -11.75
N LEU A 18 -6.03 -11.66 -10.67
CA LEU A 18 -6.70 -11.69 -9.35
C LEU A 18 -7.27 -10.32 -8.96
N MET A 19 -7.50 -9.44 -9.93
CA MET A 19 -7.91 -8.05 -9.71
C MET A 19 -9.14 -7.94 -8.80
N ASP A 20 -10.19 -8.70 -9.12
CA ASP A 20 -11.45 -8.63 -8.39
C ASP A 20 -11.33 -9.27 -7.00
N GLU A 21 -10.57 -10.36 -6.87
CA GLU A 21 -10.31 -11.02 -5.58
C GLU A 21 -9.47 -10.15 -4.63
N PHE A 22 -8.48 -9.43 -5.17
CA PHE A 22 -7.72 -8.44 -4.41
C PHE A 22 -8.63 -7.29 -3.97
N ALA A 23 -9.46 -6.77 -4.87
CA ALA A 23 -10.38 -5.68 -4.53
C ALA A 23 -11.36 -6.09 -3.42
N GLU A 24 -11.93 -7.30 -3.50
CA GLU A 24 -12.83 -7.85 -2.47
C GLU A 24 -12.11 -7.99 -1.12
N SER A 25 -10.93 -8.62 -1.11
CA SER A 25 -10.15 -8.86 0.10
C SER A 25 -9.70 -7.55 0.76
N LEU A 26 -9.21 -6.60 -0.02
CA LEU A 26 -8.74 -5.31 0.47
C LEU A 26 -9.89 -4.42 0.97
N SER A 27 -11.10 -4.59 0.43
CA SER A 27 -12.30 -3.86 0.89
C SER A 27 -12.70 -4.18 2.34
N LEU A 28 -12.17 -5.26 2.92
CA LEU A 28 -12.36 -5.61 4.33
C LEU A 28 -11.65 -4.61 5.27
N ALA A 29 -10.52 -4.02 4.86
CA ALA A 29 -9.81 -3.02 5.65
C ALA A 29 -10.61 -1.71 5.76
N ASP A 30 -10.35 -0.90 6.80
CA ASP A 30 -11.01 0.40 6.98
C ASP A 30 -10.45 1.46 6.03
N LYS A 31 -9.17 1.36 5.70
CA LYS A 31 -8.47 2.19 4.72
C LYS A 31 -7.48 1.33 3.96
N VAL A 32 -7.36 1.57 2.65
CA VAL A 32 -6.39 0.88 1.80
C VAL A 32 -5.47 1.90 1.14
N TYR A 33 -4.18 1.65 1.30
CA TYR A 33 -3.12 2.24 0.51
C TYR A 33 -2.52 1.18 -0.41
N LEU A 34 -2.24 1.58 -1.64
CA LEU A 34 -1.61 0.75 -2.65
C LEU A 34 -0.27 1.35 -3.00
N THR A 35 0.77 0.54 -3.11
CA THR A 35 2.07 1.02 -3.62
C THR A 35 2.14 0.80 -5.13
N ASP A 36 3.21 1.27 -5.77
CA ASP A 36 3.52 0.88 -7.14
C ASP A 36 3.61 -0.65 -7.28
N ILE A 37 3.17 -1.16 -8.43
CA ILE A 37 3.23 -2.59 -8.75
C ILE A 37 4.70 -3.00 -8.85
N PHE A 38 5.10 -3.96 -8.02
CA PHE A 38 6.44 -4.52 -8.09
C PHE A 38 6.55 -5.46 -9.30
N SER A 39 7.16 -4.99 -10.38
CA SER A 39 7.29 -5.75 -11.62
C SER A 39 8.47 -6.72 -11.58
N SER A 40 8.34 -7.83 -12.32
CA SER A 40 9.50 -8.68 -12.60
C SER A 40 10.28 -8.12 -13.78
N ILE A 41 11.61 -8.27 -13.79
CA ILE A 41 12.51 -7.87 -14.90
C ILE A 41 12.04 -8.43 -16.27
N ARG A 42 11.24 -9.50 -16.27
CA ARG A 42 10.72 -10.18 -17.46
C ARG A 42 9.35 -9.69 -17.93
N GLU A 43 8.66 -8.84 -17.18
CA GLU A 43 7.36 -8.31 -17.57
C GLU A 43 7.52 -7.01 -18.37
N HIS A 44 6.87 -6.95 -19.53
CA HIS A 44 6.63 -5.68 -20.20
C HIS A 44 5.54 -4.93 -19.45
N ASP A 45 5.69 -3.60 -19.32
CA ASP A 45 4.74 -2.71 -18.63
C ASP A 45 3.29 -3.13 -18.89
N GLY A 46 2.63 -3.58 -17.83
CA GLY A 46 1.24 -4.00 -17.90
C GLY A 46 0.33 -2.79 -18.12
N LYS A 47 -0.78 -2.97 -18.82
CA LYS A 47 -1.84 -1.95 -18.98
C LYS A 47 -2.61 -1.64 -17.68
N VAL A 48 -2.15 -2.13 -16.53
CA VAL A 48 -2.84 -2.04 -15.25
C VAL A 48 -1.97 -1.27 -14.28
N SER A 49 -2.57 -0.37 -13.50
CA SER A 49 -1.88 0.33 -12.43
C SER A 49 -2.51 0.04 -11.07
N SER A 50 -1.82 0.40 -10.00
CA SER A 50 -2.35 0.28 -8.64
C SER A 50 -3.59 1.16 -8.44
N GLU A 51 -3.69 2.29 -9.13
CA GLU A 51 -4.90 3.12 -9.13
C GLU A 51 -6.12 2.37 -9.69
N ASP A 52 -5.93 1.50 -10.68
CA ASP A 52 -7.04 0.71 -11.25
C ASP A 52 -7.57 -0.32 -10.24
N LEU A 53 -6.69 -0.93 -9.46
CA LEU A 53 -7.09 -1.74 -8.29
C LEU A 53 -7.80 -0.87 -7.25
N GLY A 54 -7.26 0.32 -6.95
CA GLY A 54 -7.83 1.25 -5.97
C GLY A 54 -9.26 1.69 -6.31
N LYS A 55 -9.59 1.84 -7.61
CA LYS A 55 -10.95 2.16 -8.08
C LYS A 55 -11.95 1.01 -7.87
N LYS A 56 -11.49 -0.24 -7.82
CA LYS A 56 -12.34 -1.42 -7.63
C LYS A 56 -12.63 -1.71 -6.16
N ILE A 57 -11.80 -1.21 -5.24
CA ILE A 57 -12.00 -1.35 -3.80
C ILE A 57 -13.23 -0.52 -3.38
N SER A 58 -14.16 -1.11 -2.64
CA SER A 58 -15.46 -0.49 -2.34
C SER A 58 -15.34 0.79 -1.51
N LYS A 59 -14.32 0.86 -0.65
CA LYS A 59 -13.99 2.03 0.19
C LYS A 59 -12.97 2.97 -0.48
N GLY A 60 -12.53 2.64 -1.69
CA GLY A 60 -11.43 3.30 -2.40
C GLY A 60 -10.06 2.87 -1.89
N GLY A 61 -9.09 2.80 -2.81
CA GLY A 61 -7.67 2.67 -2.51
C GLY A 61 -6.89 3.90 -3.00
N GLU A 62 -5.99 4.41 -2.17
CA GLU A 62 -5.11 5.53 -2.52
C GLU A 62 -3.70 5.05 -2.77
N VAL A 63 -3.00 5.65 -3.74
CA VAL A 63 -1.60 5.29 -3.98
C VAL A 63 -0.69 6.00 -2.99
N LEU A 64 0.10 5.21 -2.27
CA LEU A 64 1.10 5.66 -1.33
C LEU A 64 2.48 5.58 -2.00
N LYS A 65 3.21 6.69 -1.99
CA LYS A 65 4.54 6.79 -2.59
C LYS A 65 5.61 6.69 -1.53
N LEU A 66 6.68 5.94 -1.82
CA LEU A 66 7.77 5.69 -0.87
C LEU A 66 8.43 6.97 -0.30
N ASP A 67 8.46 8.05 -1.09
CA ASP A 67 9.01 9.35 -0.69
C ASP A 67 8.08 10.17 0.23
N ASN A 68 6.83 9.73 0.41
CA ASN A 68 5.84 10.41 1.22
C ASN A 68 4.97 9.44 2.03
N MET A 69 5.45 9.07 3.22
CA MET A 69 4.69 8.29 4.21
C MET A 69 3.77 9.15 5.11
N SER A 70 3.72 10.47 4.91
CA SER A 70 2.90 11.36 5.76
C SER A 70 1.41 11.02 5.82
N PRO A 71 0.74 10.45 4.78
CA PRO A 71 -0.65 10.05 4.89
C PRO A 71 -0.91 9.00 5.99
N LEU A 72 0.11 8.23 6.37
CA LEU A 72 0.00 7.23 7.44
C LEU A 72 0.10 7.86 8.84
N LEU A 73 0.48 9.14 8.96
CA LEU A 73 0.61 9.82 10.26
C LEU A 73 -0.73 10.18 10.87
N ASP A 74 -1.81 10.27 10.07
CA ASP A 74 -3.15 10.60 10.55
C ASP A 74 -3.76 9.49 11.44
N PHE A 75 -3.09 8.34 11.54
CA PHE A 75 -3.52 7.15 12.25
C PHE A 75 -2.69 6.94 13.53
N HIS A 76 -3.21 7.38 14.68
CA HIS A 76 -2.46 7.40 15.95
C HIS A 76 -2.76 6.23 16.91
N ASP A 77 -3.87 5.51 16.74
CA ASP A 77 -4.26 4.37 17.59
C ASP A 77 -4.74 3.15 16.77
N ASP A 78 -4.39 3.11 15.49
CA ASP A 78 -4.83 2.10 14.54
C ASP A 78 -3.73 1.09 14.23
N VAL A 79 -4.09 0.02 13.53
CA VAL A 79 -3.15 -1.03 13.10
C VAL A 79 -2.86 -0.83 11.63
N VAL A 80 -1.60 -0.51 11.31
CA VAL A 80 -1.11 -0.45 9.93
C VAL A 80 -0.49 -1.80 9.59
N ILE A 81 -0.95 -2.42 8.50
CA ILE A 81 -0.45 -3.71 8.02
C ILE A 81 0.20 -3.50 6.66
N PHE A 82 1.51 -3.71 6.60
CA PHE A 82 2.27 -3.74 5.35
C PHE A 82 2.27 -5.16 4.79
N MET A 83 1.87 -5.33 3.52
CA MET A 83 1.74 -6.63 2.89
C MET A 83 2.10 -6.59 1.40
N GLY A 84 2.82 -7.61 0.94
CA GLY A 84 3.33 -7.71 -0.42
C GLY A 84 4.56 -8.59 -0.49
N ALA A 85 4.95 -9.00 -1.70
CA ALA A 85 6.06 -9.93 -1.93
C ALA A 85 7.29 -9.29 -2.59
N GLY A 86 7.28 -7.97 -2.83
CA GLY A 86 8.41 -7.23 -3.38
C GLY A 86 9.22 -6.54 -2.29
N ASP A 87 9.44 -5.25 -2.45
CA ASP A 87 10.17 -4.40 -1.51
C ASP A 87 9.27 -3.57 -0.59
N ILE A 88 8.08 -4.08 -0.26
CA ILE A 88 7.12 -3.45 0.69
C ILE A 88 7.77 -3.04 2.02
N GLN A 89 8.78 -3.79 2.49
CA GLN A 89 9.55 -3.46 3.68
C GLN A 89 10.17 -2.06 3.61
N LYS A 90 10.52 -1.55 2.43
CA LYS A 90 11.03 -0.17 2.30
C LYS A 90 10.01 0.87 2.75
N TYR A 91 8.72 0.63 2.51
CA TYR A 91 7.62 1.51 2.94
C TYR A 91 7.48 1.49 4.46
N GLU A 92 7.57 0.29 5.06
CA GLU A 92 7.58 0.13 6.51
C GLU A 92 8.73 0.92 7.15
N HIS A 93 9.96 0.72 6.68
CA HIS A 93 11.14 1.43 7.21
C HIS A 93 11.02 2.94 7.03
N ALA A 94 10.56 3.42 5.86
CA ALA A 94 10.34 4.85 5.62
C ALA A 94 9.31 5.45 6.59
N TYR A 95 8.28 4.67 6.98
CA TYR A 95 7.29 5.10 7.94
C TYR A 95 7.83 5.11 9.38
N GLU A 96 8.61 4.09 9.76
CA GLU A 96 9.31 4.03 11.06
C GLU A 96 10.29 5.20 11.24
N ASP A 97 11.07 5.50 10.21
CA ASP A 97 12.00 6.64 10.20
C ASP A 97 11.25 7.97 10.37
N LEU A 98 10.12 8.12 9.68
CA LEU A 98 9.27 9.31 9.79
C LEU A 98 8.72 9.48 11.22
N LEU A 99 8.21 8.41 11.82
CA LEU A 99 7.72 8.41 13.20
C LEU A 99 8.82 8.75 14.21
N SER A 100 10.00 8.15 14.04
CA SER A 100 11.16 8.38 14.90
C SER A 100 11.61 9.84 14.86
N ASN A 101 11.66 10.44 13.67
CA ASN A 101 12.03 11.84 13.49
C ASN A 101 11.02 12.82 14.09
N LEU A 102 9.73 12.48 14.10
CA LEU A 102 8.70 13.30 14.75
C LEU A 102 8.78 13.21 16.27
N SER A 103 9.01 12.01 16.81
CA SER A 103 9.20 11.80 18.25
C SER A 103 10.41 12.57 18.78
N LEU A 104 11.53 12.58 18.04
CA LEU A 104 12.73 13.32 18.40
C LEU A 104 12.56 14.85 18.36
N LYS A 105 11.66 15.39 17.53
CA LYS A 105 11.38 16.83 17.45
C LYS A 105 10.40 17.34 18.51
N ASN A 106 9.63 16.43 19.11
CA ASN A 106 8.62 16.75 20.12
C ASN A 106 9.14 16.63 21.56
N ASN A 107 10.43 16.31 21.73
CA ASN A 107 11.18 16.30 23.00
C ASN A 107 12.20 17.44 23.05
#